data_AF-K1YEM2-F1
#
_entry.id   AF-K1YEM2-F1
#
_cell.length_a   1.000
_cell.length_b   1.000
_cell.length_c   1.000
_cell.angle_alpha   90.00
_cell.angle_beta   90.00
_cell.angle_gamma   90.00
#
_symmetry.space_group_name_H-M   'P 1'
#
loop_
_entity.id
_entity.type
_entity.pdbx_description
1 polymer ?
#
loop_
_entity_poly.entity_id
_entity_poly.type
_entity_poly.pdbx_seq_one_letter_code
_entity_poly.pdbx_strand_id
1 'polypeptide(L)'
;MDAVTYPTEEVVQFVADNLVPLRFAAHESSISEDYHAIWTPTILILDFDGNEIQRSVGFFAPGEFIAMLLLGMAKVRFSHEEFDGAQVCFQRLLEHYPESDAVPEAIYFQGVNLFKMKHNPKELKTAYERLVAE
;
A
#
# COMPACT_ATOMS: atom_id res chain seq x y z
N MET A 1 -14.36 6.47 -8.03
CA MET A 1 -13.95 5.08 -7.80
C MET A 1 -15.02 4.14 -8.33
N ASP A 2 -16.29 4.32 -7.94
CA ASP A 2 -17.42 3.43 -8.31
C ASP A 2 -17.70 3.24 -9.80
N ALA A 3 -17.28 4.15 -10.67
CA ALA A 3 -17.55 4.05 -12.11
C ALA A 3 -16.40 3.45 -12.92
N VAL A 4 -15.17 3.45 -12.39
CA VAL A 4 -13.95 3.16 -13.18
C VAL A 4 -13.00 2.23 -12.45
N THR A 5 -12.78 2.42 -11.15
CA THR A 5 -11.80 1.64 -10.38
C THR A 5 -12.42 0.37 -9.81
N TYR A 6 -13.41 0.51 -8.93
CA TYR A 6 -13.99 -0.62 -8.20
C TYR A 6 -14.74 -1.64 -9.05
N PRO A 7 -15.41 -1.29 -10.16
CA PRO A 7 -16.10 -2.29 -10.98
C PRO A 7 -15.16 -3.17 -11.81
N THR A 8 -13.88 -2.84 -11.90
CA THR A 8 -12.94 -3.61 -12.72
C THR A 8 -12.68 -4.96 -12.07
N GLU A 9 -12.84 -6.04 -12.83
CA GLU A 9 -12.73 -7.42 -12.34
C GLU A 9 -11.41 -7.69 -11.62
N GLU A 10 -10.30 -7.18 -12.15
CA GLU A 10 -8.97 -7.29 -11.54
C GLU A 10 -8.94 -6.69 -10.12
N VAL A 11 -9.54 -5.51 -9.93
CA VAL A 11 -9.59 -4.83 -8.62
C VAL A 11 -10.49 -5.59 -7.66
N VAL A 12 -11.66 -6.05 -8.12
CA VAL A 12 -12.60 -6.82 -7.28
C VAL A 12 -11.94 -8.11 -6.79
N GLN A 13 -11.33 -8.88 -7.69
CA GLN A 13 -10.64 -10.12 -7.34
C GLN A 13 -9.46 -9.85 -6.40
N PHE A 14 -8.62 -8.87 -6.73
CA PHE A 14 -7.48 -8.51 -5.89
C PHE A 14 -7.93 -8.16 -4.46
N VAL A 15 -8.95 -7.32 -4.31
CA VAL A 15 -9.45 -6.92 -2.98
C VAL A 15 -10.05 -8.12 -2.25
N ALA A 16 -10.87 -8.93 -2.91
CA ALA A 16 -11.51 -10.09 -2.30
C ALA A 16 -10.51 -11.14 -1.80
N ASP A 17 -9.41 -11.34 -2.54
CA ASP A 17 -8.41 -12.37 -2.21
C ASP A 17 -7.42 -11.92 -1.14
N ASN A 18 -7.22 -10.60 -0.95
CA ASN A 18 -6.10 -10.07 -0.17
C ASN A 18 -6.50 -9.21 1.03
N LEU A 19 -7.72 -8.67 1.05
CA LEU A 19 -8.13 -7.62 2.00
C LEU A 19 -9.55 -7.87 2.54
N VAL A 20 -9.86 -7.24 3.67
CA VAL A 20 -11.23 -7.11 4.18
C VAL A 20 -11.73 -5.70 3.83
N PRO A 21 -12.51 -5.51 2.76
CA PRO A 21 -12.94 -4.18 2.34
C PRO A 21 -14.06 -3.64 3.24
N LEU A 22 -13.87 -2.43 3.75
CA LEU A 22 -14.90 -1.67 4.47
C LEU A 22 -15.19 -0.37 3.73
N ARG A 23 -16.48 -0.03 3.60
CA ARG A 23 -16.93 1.19 2.95
C ARG A 23 -17.93 1.91 3.85
N PHE A 24 -17.64 3.18 4.11
CA PHE A 24 -18.49 4.06 4.92
C PHE A 24 -18.92 5.28 4.11
N ALA A 25 -20.15 5.73 4.33
CA ALA A 25 -20.60 7.02 3.84
C ALA A 25 -20.05 8.11 4.77
N ALA A 26 -19.31 9.08 4.21
CA ALA A 26 -18.57 10.07 4.99
C ALA A 26 -19.45 10.92 5.96
N HIS A 27 -20.75 11.02 5.68
CA HIS A 27 -21.70 11.82 6.47
C HIS A 27 -22.54 10.99 7.46
N GLU A 28 -22.40 9.66 7.47
CA GLU A 28 -23.27 8.78 8.25
C GLU A 28 -22.54 8.04 9.39
N SER A 29 -21.21 8.18 9.49
CA SER A 29 -20.38 7.47 10.47
C SER A 29 -19.43 8.42 11.19
N SER A 30 -19.19 8.22 12.50
CA SER A 30 -18.11 8.89 13.24
C SER A 30 -16.70 8.54 12.73
N ILE A 31 -16.60 7.48 11.91
CA ILE A 31 -15.33 6.94 11.38
C ILE A 31 -14.53 8.00 10.62
N SER A 32 -15.19 8.96 9.95
CA SER A 32 -14.49 10.07 9.30
C SER A 32 -13.79 10.98 10.31
N GLU A 33 -14.36 11.18 11.49
CA GLU A 33 -13.73 11.91 12.59
C GLU A 33 -12.64 11.06 13.26
N ASP A 34 -12.93 9.79 13.55
CA ASP A 34 -12.00 8.85 14.21
C ASP A 34 -10.67 8.73 13.44
N TYR A 35 -10.75 8.67 12.10
CA TYR A 35 -9.59 8.64 11.22
C TYR A 35 -9.22 10.02 10.65
N HIS A 36 -9.78 11.12 11.14
CA HIS A 36 -9.41 12.48 10.72
C HIS A 36 -9.42 12.66 9.18
N ALA A 37 -10.45 12.13 8.51
CA ALA A 37 -10.62 12.23 7.08
C ALA A 37 -11.07 13.66 6.70
N ILE A 38 -10.25 14.35 5.90
CA ILE A 38 -10.49 15.76 5.55
C ILE A 38 -11.30 15.95 4.26
N TRP A 39 -11.33 14.94 3.37
CA TRP A 39 -12.02 14.99 2.08
C TRP A 39 -12.33 13.59 1.53
N THR A 40 -13.12 13.51 0.48
CA THR A 40 -13.50 12.23 -0.16
C THR A 40 -13.06 12.12 -1.63
N PRO A 41 -12.78 10.91 -2.13
CA PRO A 41 -12.62 9.68 -1.36
C PRO A 41 -11.31 9.68 -0.55
N THR A 42 -11.36 9.18 0.69
CA THR A 42 -10.18 8.83 1.49
C THR A 42 -10.10 7.31 1.57
N ILE A 43 -8.95 6.75 1.23
CA ILE A 43 -8.66 5.32 1.26
C ILE A 43 -7.61 5.10 2.33
N LEU A 44 -7.89 4.21 3.27
CA LEU A 44 -6.99 3.87 4.36
C LEU A 44 -6.62 2.38 4.29
N ILE A 45 -5.37 2.07 4.60
CA ILE A 45 -4.94 0.71 4.95
C ILE A 45 -4.66 0.71 6.44
N LEU A 46 -5.34 -0.20 7.13
CA LEU A 46 -5.23 -0.37 8.56
C LEU A 46 -4.47 -1.66 8.88
N ASP A 47 -3.77 -1.68 10.01
CA ASP A 47 -3.24 -2.92 10.58
C ASP A 47 -4.32 -3.74 11.31
N PHE A 48 -3.91 -4.84 11.93
CA PHE A 48 -4.83 -5.76 12.62
C PHE A 48 -5.45 -5.16 13.89
N ASP A 49 -4.84 -4.12 14.45
CA ASP A 49 -5.31 -3.40 15.64
C ASP A 49 -6.18 -2.18 15.26
N GLY A 50 -6.37 -1.92 13.96
CA GLY A 50 -7.15 -0.81 13.43
C GLY A 50 -6.38 0.50 13.30
N ASN A 51 -5.06 0.48 13.48
CA ASN A 51 -4.23 1.69 13.30
C ASN A 51 -4.01 1.97 11.81
N GLU A 52 -4.02 3.25 11.45
CA GLU A 52 -3.70 3.68 10.10
C GLU A 52 -2.21 3.48 9.78
N ILE A 53 -1.93 2.71 8.72
CA ILE A 53 -0.59 2.50 8.18
C ILE A 53 -0.35 3.31 6.91
N GLN A 54 -1.40 3.51 6.10
CA GLN A 54 -1.31 4.24 4.84
C GLN A 54 -2.62 4.93 4.49
N ARG A 55 -2.48 6.11 3.88
CA ARG A 55 -3.60 6.93 3.40
C ARG A 55 -3.37 7.36 1.97
N SER A 56 -4.46 7.41 1.23
CA SER A 56 -4.58 8.25 0.04
C SER A 56 -5.88 9.04 0.05
N VAL A 57 -5.84 10.22 -0.56
CA VAL A 57 -7.01 11.05 -0.83
C VAL A 57 -7.10 11.27 -2.33
N GLY A 58 -8.20 10.85 -2.96
CA GLY A 58 -8.44 11.01 -4.38
C GLY A 58 -8.68 9.71 -5.16
N PHE A 59 -8.70 9.83 -6.48
CA PHE A 59 -9.10 8.76 -7.40
C PHE A 59 -7.88 8.11 -8.05
N PHE A 60 -7.95 6.79 -8.25
CA PHE A 60 -6.91 6.01 -8.89
C PHE A 60 -7.44 5.24 -10.11
N ALA A 61 -6.57 5.06 -11.11
CA ALA A 61 -6.76 4.03 -12.11
C ALA A 61 -6.66 2.63 -11.47
N PRO A 62 -7.24 1.57 -12.06
CA PRO A 62 -7.22 0.22 -11.49
C PRO A 62 -5.83 -0.29 -11.08
N GLY A 63 -4.83 -0.19 -11.97
CA GLY A 63 -3.47 -0.65 -11.68
C GLY A 63 -2.80 0.18 -10.57
N GLU A 64 -2.94 1.50 -10.62
CA GLU A 64 -2.41 2.39 -9.58
C GLU A 64 -3.03 2.10 -8.22
N PHE A 65 -4.33 1.80 -8.19
CA PHE A 65 -5.02 1.41 -6.97
C PHE A 65 -4.45 0.12 -6.39
N ILE A 66 -4.24 -0.91 -7.21
CA ILE A 66 -3.65 -2.18 -6.75
C ILE A 66 -2.22 -1.98 -6.25
N ALA A 67 -1.40 -1.18 -6.94
CA ALA A 67 -0.06 -0.85 -6.49
C ALA A 67 -0.08 -0.17 -5.10
N MET A 68 -0.97 0.80 -4.89
CA MET A 68 -1.20 1.44 -3.60
C MET A 68 -1.62 0.42 -2.51
N LEU A 69 -2.52 -0.52 -2.83
CA LEU A 69 -2.93 -1.57 -1.90
C LEU A 69 -1.76 -2.49 -1.52
N LEU A 70 -0.96 -2.91 -2.50
CA LEU A 70 0.23 -3.73 -2.27
C LEU A 70 1.25 -3.02 -1.37
N LEU A 71 1.47 -1.72 -1.58
CA LEU A 71 2.36 -0.92 -0.74
C LEU A 71 1.87 -0.91 0.72
N GLY A 72 0.57 -0.67 0.92
CA GLY A 72 -0.03 -0.67 2.26
C GLY A 72 0.05 -2.04 2.93
N MET A 73 -0.26 -3.12 2.21
CA MET A 73 -0.11 -4.49 2.71
C MET A 73 1.34 -4.81 3.09
N ALA A 74 2.31 -4.37 2.29
CA ALA A 74 3.73 -4.56 2.58
C ALA A 74 4.12 -3.83 3.88
N LYS A 75 3.64 -2.60 4.07
CA LYS A 75 3.90 -1.79 5.27
C LYS A 75 3.23 -2.36 6.52
N VAL A 76 2.01 -2.90 6.43
CA VAL A 76 1.37 -3.62 7.54
C VAL A 76 2.21 -4.83 7.95
N ARG A 77 2.61 -5.67 6.99
CA ARG A 77 3.45 -6.84 7.31
C ARG A 77 4.80 -6.42 7.90
N PHE A 78 5.41 -5.38 7.34
CA PHE A 78 6.66 -4.83 7.85
C PHE A 78 6.52 -4.31 9.29
N SER A 79 5.44 -3.60 9.64
CA SER A 79 5.23 -3.09 11.00
C SER A 79 5.03 -4.20 12.04
N HIS A 80 4.57 -5.38 11.59
CA HIS A 80 4.45 -6.59 12.40
C HIS A 80 5.68 -7.53 12.31
N GLU A 81 6.81 -7.05 11.78
CA GLU A 81 8.05 -7.81 11.60
C GLU A 81 7.92 -9.06 10.69
N GLU A 82 6.85 -9.15 9.91
CA GLU A 82 6.63 -10.21 8.91
C GLU A 82 7.40 -9.91 7.61
N PHE A 83 8.72 -9.84 7.72
CA PHE A 83 9.55 -9.32 6.64
C PHE A 83 9.53 -10.13 5.34
N ASP A 84 9.39 -11.46 5.42
CA ASP A 84 9.24 -12.33 4.25
C ASP A 84 7.94 -12.01 3.49
N GLY A 85 6.83 -11.85 4.22
CA GLY A 85 5.55 -11.50 3.62
C GLY A 85 5.53 -10.08 3.06
N ALA A 86 6.16 -9.12 3.76
CA ALA A 86 6.36 -7.77 3.24
C ALA A 86 7.17 -7.77 1.94
N GLN A 87 8.23 -8.59 1.87
CA GLN A 87 9.08 -8.72 0.69
C GLN A 87 8.29 -9.20 -0.53
N VAL A 88 7.39 -10.18 -0.36
CA VAL A 88 6.51 -10.66 -1.45
C VAL A 88 5.64 -9.53 -1.99
N CYS A 89 5.03 -8.72 -1.12
CA CYS A 89 4.21 -7.58 -1.55
C CYS A 89 5.03 -6.52 -2.29
N PHE A 90 6.21 -6.15 -1.78
CA PHE A 90 7.10 -5.18 -2.45
C PHE A 90 7.56 -5.67 -3.82
N GLN A 91 7.94 -6.95 -3.94
CA GLN A 91 8.34 -7.53 -5.23
C GLN A 91 7.19 -7.50 -6.22
N ARG A 92 6.00 -7.96 -5.81
CA ARG A 92 4.82 -7.95 -6.67
C ARG A 92 4.47 -6.55 -7.18
N LEU A 93 4.57 -5.52 -6.32
CA LEU A 93 4.36 -4.13 -6.73
C LEU A 93 5.39 -3.71 -7.79
N LEU A 94 6.68 -3.89 -7.50
CA LEU A 94 7.76 -3.42 -8.35
C LEU A 94 7.88 -4.18 -9.68
N GLU A 95 7.42 -5.43 -9.73
CA GLU A 95 7.42 -6.26 -10.94
C GLU A 95 6.21 -6.01 -11.84
N HIS A 96 5.02 -5.85 -11.26
CA HIS A 96 3.77 -5.75 -12.04
C HIS A 96 3.27 -4.33 -12.25
N TYR A 97 3.68 -3.38 -11.41
CA TYR A 97 3.26 -1.98 -11.48
C TYR A 97 4.47 -1.03 -11.46
N PRO A 98 5.47 -1.19 -12.37
CA PRO A 98 6.70 -0.41 -12.34
C PRO A 98 6.53 1.08 -12.67
N GLU A 99 5.38 1.48 -13.24
CA GLU A 99 5.07 2.88 -13.58
C GLU A 99 4.21 3.57 -12.50
N SER A 100 3.94 2.90 -11.37
CA SER A 100 3.08 3.44 -10.32
C SER A 100 3.78 4.52 -9.50
N ASP A 101 3.01 5.51 -9.06
CA ASP A 101 3.49 6.56 -8.13
C ASP A 101 3.91 5.97 -6.77
N ALA A 102 3.49 4.74 -6.46
CA ALA A 102 3.91 4.01 -5.26
C ALA A 102 5.33 3.44 -5.33
N VAL A 103 5.95 3.38 -6.52
CA VAL A 103 7.25 2.71 -6.75
C VAL A 103 8.38 3.29 -5.91
N PRO A 104 8.60 4.62 -5.83
CA PRO A 104 9.67 5.17 -5.01
C PRO A 104 9.53 4.81 -3.53
N GLU A 105 8.32 4.88 -2.98
CA GLU A 105 8.09 4.48 -1.58
C GLU A 105 8.31 2.97 -1.37
N ALA A 106 7.86 2.14 -2.33
CA ALA A 106 8.07 0.70 -2.30
C ALA A 106 9.56 0.31 -2.34
N ILE A 107 10.39 0.97 -3.17
CA ILE A 107 11.84 0.73 -3.22
C ILE A 107 12.49 1.10 -1.88
N TYR A 108 12.12 2.25 -1.31
CA TYR A 108 12.63 2.68 -0.02
C TYR A 108 12.35 1.65 1.08
N PHE A 109 11.07 1.28 1.26
CA PHE A 109 10.69 0.34 2.31
C PHE A 109 11.18 -1.09 2.04
N GLN A 110 11.28 -1.52 0.77
CA GLN A 110 11.92 -2.81 0.44
C GLN A 110 13.38 -2.84 0.88
N GLY A 111 14.13 -1.76 0.67
CA GLY A 111 15.50 -1.64 1.16
C GLY A 111 15.60 -1.76 2.68
N VAL A 112 14.70 -1.09 3.40
CA VAL A 112 14.61 -1.16 4.87
C VAL A 112 14.22 -2.57 5.33
N ASN A 113 13.27 -3.21 4.65
CA ASN A 113 12.83 -4.58 4.91
C ASN A 113 14.00 -5.57 4.77
N LEU A 114 14.73 -5.50 3.66
CA LEU A 114 15.90 -6.36 3.40
C LEU A 114 17.03 -6.11 4.40
N PHE A 115 17.25 -4.86 4.80
CA PHE A 115 18.19 -4.54 5.87
C PHE A 115 17.79 -5.20 7.20
N LYS A 116 16.51 -5.13 7.57
CA LYS A 116 15.99 -5.76 8.79
C LYS A 116 16.11 -7.28 8.75
N MET A 117 15.86 -7.90 7.61
CA MET A 117 16.00 -9.36 7.41
C MET A 117 17.46 -9.83 7.47
N LYS A 118 18.35 -9.14 6.75
CA LYS A 118 19.73 -9.60 6.51
C LYS A 118 20.75 -8.98 7.47
N HIS A 119 20.36 -7.96 8.22
CA HIS A 119 21.24 -7.11 9.03
C HIS A 119 22.42 -6.53 8.23
N ASN A 120 22.22 -6.25 6.95
CA ASN A 120 23.26 -5.81 6.02
C ASN A 120 22.98 -4.39 5.49
N PRO A 121 23.72 -3.36 5.93
CA PRO A 121 23.51 -1.97 5.49
C PRO A 121 23.63 -1.75 3.98
N LYS A 122 24.25 -2.68 3.23
CA LYS A 122 24.35 -2.58 1.77
C LYS A 122 22.98 -2.56 1.09
N GLU A 123 21.96 -3.21 1.66
CA GLU A 123 20.62 -3.25 1.08
C GLU A 123 19.98 -1.83 1.06
N LEU A 124 20.24 -1.02 2.08
CA LEU A 124 19.82 0.39 2.12
C LEU A 124 20.52 1.21 1.02
N LYS A 125 21.83 0.96 0.83
CA LYS A 125 22.59 1.63 -0.23
C LYS A 125 22.06 1.27 -1.62
N THR A 126 21.78 0.00 -1.86
CA THR A 126 21.20 -0.46 -3.13
C THR A 126 19.83 0.17 -3.39
N ALA A 127 18.97 0.28 -2.38
CA ALA A 127 17.68 0.97 -2.53
C ALA A 127 17.86 2.46 -2.85
N TYR A 128 18.80 3.14 -2.18
CA TYR A 128 19.13 4.54 -2.49
C TYR A 128 19.64 4.72 -3.93
N GLU A 129 20.57 3.87 -4.37
CA GLU A 129 21.11 3.92 -5.74
C GLU A 129 20.02 3.69 -6.80
N ARG A 130 19.06 2.79 -6.51
CA ARG A 130 17.90 2.58 -7.37
C ARG A 130 17.01 3.81 -7.42
N LEU A 131 16.67 4.41 -6.28
CA LEU A 131 15.82 5.61 -6.21
C LEU A 131 16.38 6.81 -6.95
N VAL A 132 17.72 6.95 -7.00
CA VAL A 132 18.37 8.02 -7.75
C VAL A 132 18.26 7.81 -9.27
N ALA A 133 17.98 6.58 -9.71
CA ALA A 133 17.88 6.21 -11.12
C ALA A 133 16.44 6.15 -11.66
N GLU A 134 15.42 6.19 -10.78
CA GLU A 134 14.00 6.35 -11.15
C GLU A 134 13.71 7.81 -11.58
#